data_AF-A0A853DBB3-F1
#
_entry.id   AF-A0A853DBB3-F1
#
_cell.length_a   1.000
_cell.length_b   1.000
_cell.length_c   1.000
_cell.angle_alpha   90.00
_cell.angle_beta   90.00
_cell.angle_gamma   90.00
#
_symmetry.space_group_name_H-M   'P 1'
#
loop_
_entity.id
_entity.type
_entity.pdbx_description
1 polymer ?
#
loop_
_entity_poly.entity_id
_entity_poly.type
_entity_poly.pdbx_seq_one_letter_code
_entity_poly.pdbx_strand_id
1 'polypeptide(L)'
;MTSPFVQVQTTVADQTEATLIADAVVGERLAACVQQIPGVGSTYLWDGRVRHATEVLLIMKTTAAAFETLAARVRALHSYDVPQIVALPLEKVDPDYAEWLRAAVDDRPTSHLEIERKFSLANATLPPDPADWPGVGTVAGERRFHLVATYFDTVDVALASRGITMRRRVGGTDAGWHLKLPRSEDAREEIWLPLDATKDDTTVPAVFTAKLTEVLGERVAQPVCVVETRRTEWDLRAGGLHLATTCDDYVTTHNLIDAGLDREWHEMEVELVQGDTDFLEDVTAYLEAHGVHQASIASKLRAAMGDLMDRTSS
;
A
#
# COMPACT_ATOMS: atom_id res chain seq x y z
N MET A 1 -12.88 -5.66 -30.32
CA MET A 1 -11.87 -5.49 -29.24
C MET A 1 -12.34 -6.32 -28.06
N THR A 2 -11.50 -7.21 -27.54
CA THR A 2 -11.81 -7.97 -26.32
C THR A 2 -11.83 -7.00 -25.13
N SER A 3 -12.88 -7.07 -24.30
CA SER A 3 -12.98 -6.21 -23.11
C SER A 3 -11.81 -6.51 -22.15
N PRO A 4 -11.16 -5.48 -21.55
CA PRO A 4 -10.12 -5.69 -20.56
C PRO A 4 -10.65 -6.23 -19.23
N PHE A 5 -11.98 -6.27 -19.03
CA PHE A 5 -12.62 -6.72 -17.81
C PHE A 5 -13.63 -7.82 -18.06
N VAL A 6 -13.73 -8.73 -17.10
CA VAL A 6 -14.65 -9.87 -17.15
C VAL A 6 -15.38 -10.03 -15.81
N GLN A 7 -16.60 -10.53 -15.91
CA GLN A 7 -17.35 -11.07 -14.77
C GLN A 7 -17.18 -12.59 -14.78
N VAL A 8 -16.63 -13.15 -13.71
CA VAL A 8 -16.47 -14.60 -13.56
C VAL A 8 -17.55 -15.13 -12.63
N GLN A 9 -18.13 -16.28 -12.97
CA GLN A 9 -19.17 -16.93 -12.19
C GLN A 9 -18.79 -18.38 -11.84
N THR A 10 -19.09 -18.77 -10.60
CA THR A 10 -19.06 -20.17 -10.10
C THR A 10 -20.13 -20.37 -9.04
N THR A 11 -20.59 -21.59 -8.84
CA THR A 11 -21.42 -21.97 -7.69
C THR A 11 -20.62 -22.84 -6.73
N VAL A 12 -20.88 -22.70 -5.43
CA VAL A 12 -20.16 -23.41 -4.35
C VAL A 12 -21.15 -24.08 -3.41
N ALA A 13 -20.68 -25.08 -2.65
CA ALA A 13 -21.55 -25.98 -1.88
C ALA A 13 -22.32 -25.25 -0.77
N ASP A 14 -21.66 -24.31 -0.08
CA ASP A 14 -22.25 -23.58 1.05
C ASP A 14 -21.61 -22.20 1.27
N GLN A 15 -22.14 -21.49 2.27
CA GLN A 15 -21.71 -20.14 2.63
C GLN A 15 -20.28 -20.08 3.20
N THR A 16 -19.80 -21.15 3.83
CA THR A 16 -18.44 -21.21 4.38
C THR A 16 -17.42 -21.27 3.26
N GLU A 17 -17.67 -22.14 2.27
CA GLU A 17 -16.84 -22.23 1.06
C GLU A 17 -16.91 -20.94 0.24
N ALA A 18 -18.09 -20.32 0.15
CA ALA A 18 -18.28 -19.03 -0.51
C ALA A 18 -17.40 -17.93 0.09
N THR A 19 -17.40 -17.80 1.42
CA THR A 19 -16.58 -16.83 2.14
C THR A 19 -15.09 -17.14 1.99
N LEU A 20 -14.68 -18.40 2.15
CA LEU A 20 -13.29 -18.82 1.96
C LEU A 20 -12.75 -18.42 0.59
N ILE A 21 -13.49 -18.73 -0.47
CA ILE A 21 -13.07 -18.42 -1.85
C ILE A 21 -13.09 -16.91 -2.06
N ALA A 22 -14.13 -16.20 -1.63
CA ALA A 22 -14.23 -14.75 -1.80
C ALA A 22 -13.08 -14.01 -1.12
N ASP A 23 -12.78 -14.34 0.13
CA ASP A 23 -11.70 -13.72 0.91
C ASP A 23 -10.34 -14.02 0.27
N ALA A 24 -10.11 -15.26 -0.17
CA ALA A 24 -8.87 -15.63 -0.83
C ALA A 24 -8.66 -14.87 -2.14
N VAL A 25 -9.64 -14.89 -3.06
CA VAL A 25 -9.44 -14.29 -4.39
C VAL A 25 -9.40 -12.76 -4.36
N VAL A 26 -10.06 -12.12 -3.40
CA VAL A 26 -9.96 -10.66 -3.20
C VAL A 26 -8.67 -10.30 -2.46
N GLY A 27 -8.34 -11.03 -1.39
CA GLY A 27 -7.11 -10.82 -0.62
C GLY A 27 -5.84 -11.07 -1.43
N GLU A 28 -5.86 -12.04 -2.33
CA GLU A 28 -4.79 -12.34 -3.30
C GLU A 28 -4.89 -11.49 -4.57
N ARG A 29 -5.85 -10.55 -4.64
CA ARG A 29 -6.01 -9.59 -5.76
C ARG A 29 -6.26 -10.25 -7.12
N LEU A 30 -6.84 -11.44 -7.13
CA LEU A 30 -7.26 -12.15 -8.34
C LEU A 30 -8.62 -11.67 -8.83
N ALA A 31 -9.42 -11.07 -7.95
CA ALA A 31 -10.67 -10.39 -8.26
C ALA A 31 -10.80 -9.10 -7.44
N ALA A 32 -11.33 -8.04 -8.05
CA ALA A 32 -11.57 -6.77 -7.38
C ALA A 32 -12.70 -6.88 -6.35
N CYS A 33 -13.73 -7.66 -6.66
CA CYS A 33 -14.82 -7.96 -5.74
C CYS A 33 -15.50 -9.28 -6.07
N VAL A 34 -16.24 -9.80 -5.09
CA VAL A 34 -17.08 -11.00 -5.22
C VAL A 34 -18.44 -10.72 -4.59
N GLN A 35 -19.52 -10.91 -5.35
CA GLN A 35 -20.88 -10.95 -4.81
C GLN A 35 -21.26 -12.39 -4.53
N GLN A 36 -21.87 -12.64 -3.36
CA GLN A 36 -22.30 -13.96 -2.92
C GLN A 36 -23.83 -13.99 -2.85
N ILE A 37 -24.46 -14.89 -3.62
CA ILE A 37 -25.91 -15.00 -3.70
C ILE A 37 -26.31 -16.40 -3.20
N PRO A 38 -26.78 -16.53 -1.96
CA PRO A 38 -27.16 -17.83 -1.41
C PRO A 38 -28.53 -18.30 -1.93
N GLY A 39 -28.79 -19.60 -1.83
CA GLY A 39 -30.10 -20.19 -2.13
C GLY A 39 -30.36 -20.46 -3.61
N VAL A 40 -29.30 -20.55 -4.43
CA VAL A 40 -29.42 -20.88 -5.85
C VAL A 40 -29.71 -22.37 -5.99
N GLY A 41 -30.80 -22.72 -6.68
CA GLY A 41 -31.14 -24.09 -7.01
C GLY A 41 -30.45 -24.53 -8.30
N SER A 42 -29.53 -25.49 -8.21
CA SER A 42 -28.79 -26.05 -9.34
C SER A 42 -29.34 -27.42 -9.70
N THR A 43 -29.56 -27.67 -11.00
CA THR A 43 -29.96 -28.97 -11.54
C THR A 43 -29.01 -29.37 -12.66
N TYR A 44 -28.36 -30.53 -12.53
CA TYR A 44 -27.31 -30.96 -13.46
C TYR A 44 -27.26 -32.48 -13.58
N LEU A 45 -26.60 -32.99 -14.63
CA LEU A 45 -26.38 -34.41 -14.86
C LEU A 45 -25.01 -34.81 -14.31
N TRP A 46 -24.98 -35.73 -13.34
CA TRP A 46 -23.75 -36.28 -12.80
C TRP A 46 -23.89 -37.79 -12.62
N ASP A 47 -22.89 -38.55 -13.11
CA ASP A 47 -22.89 -40.01 -13.10
C ASP A 47 -24.20 -40.62 -13.66
N GLY A 48 -24.64 -40.07 -14.80
CA GLY A 48 -25.86 -40.49 -15.49
C GLY A 48 -27.17 -40.19 -14.75
N ARG A 49 -27.15 -39.48 -13.62
CA ARG A 49 -28.33 -39.13 -12.83
C ARG A 49 -28.51 -37.63 -12.73
N VAL A 50 -29.76 -37.18 -12.82
CA VAL A 50 -30.11 -35.78 -12.52
C VAL A 50 -29.94 -35.55 -11.02
N ARG A 51 -29.17 -34.52 -10.68
CA ARG A 51 -28.92 -34.06 -9.31
C ARG A 51 -29.54 -32.70 -9.11
N HIS A 52 -29.90 -32.42 -7.86
CA HIS A 52 -30.37 -31.12 -7.42
C HIS A 52 -29.53 -30.71 -6.22
N ALA A 53 -29.09 -29.45 -6.19
CA ALA A 53 -28.33 -28.88 -5.09
C ALA A 53 -28.85 -27.46 -4.79
N THR A 54 -28.71 -27.04 -3.55
CA THR A 54 -28.84 -25.63 -3.15
C THR A 54 -27.44 -25.11 -2.89
N GLU A 55 -27.06 -24.05 -3.60
CA GLU A 55 -25.70 -23.56 -3.69
C GLU A 55 -25.64 -22.05 -3.44
N VAL A 56 -24.43 -21.53 -3.31
CA VAL A 56 -24.16 -20.09 -3.31
C VAL A 56 -23.52 -19.73 -4.65
N LEU A 57 -24.09 -18.77 -5.38
CA LEU A 57 -23.49 -18.23 -6.60
C LEU A 57 -22.49 -17.12 -6.25
N LEU A 58 -21.26 -17.29 -6.71
CA LEU A 58 -20.22 -16.28 -6.67
C LEU A 58 -20.17 -15.54 -8.01
N ILE A 59 -20.22 -14.21 -7.96
CA ILE A 59 -20.05 -13.34 -9.12
C ILE A 59 -18.87 -12.40 -8.88
N MET A 60 -17.75 -12.72 -9.50
CA MET A 60 -16.46 -12.05 -9.33
C MET A 60 -16.22 -11.05 -10.47
N LYS A 61 -15.58 -9.91 -10.20
CA LYS A 61 -15.17 -8.95 -11.24
C LYS A 61 -13.66 -8.86 -11.26
N THR A 62 -13.07 -9.04 -12.43
CA THR A 62 -11.61 -9.05 -12.58
C THR A 62 -11.18 -8.56 -13.96
N THR A 63 -9.88 -8.46 -14.18
CA THR A 63 -9.32 -8.20 -15.50
C THR A 63 -9.31 -9.48 -16.33
N ALA A 64 -9.41 -9.35 -17.65
CA ALA A 64 -9.32 -10.50 -18.56
C ALA A 64 -7.97 -11.24 -18.41
N ALA A 65 -6.90 -10.53 -18.06
CA ALA A 65 -5.56 -11.10 -17.86
C ALA A 65 -5.46 -11.99 -16.60
N ALA A 66 -6.23 -11.68 -15.55
CA ALA A 66 -6.19 -12.41 -14.29
C ALA A 66 -7.06 -13.69 -14.29
N PHE A 67 -7.83 -13.94 -15.36
CA PHE A 67 -8.80 -15.04 -15.42
C PHE A 67 -8.18 -16.40 -15.12
N GLU A 68 -7.05 -16.75 -15.75
CA GLU A 68 -6.46 -18.08 -15.60
C GLU A 68 -5.97 -18.34 -14.17
N THR A 69 -5.32 -17.33 -13.56
CA THR A 69 -4.86 -17.40 -12.17
C THR A 69 -6.03 -17.47 -11.20
N LEU A 70 -7.07 -16.64 -11.40
CA LEU A 70 -8.31 -16.69 -10.62
C LEU A 70 -8.96 -18.07 -10.71
N ALA A 71 -9.13 -18.61 -11.92
CA ALA A 71 -9.77 -19.91 -12.13
C ALA A 71 -8.96 -21.07 -11.53
N ALA A 72 -7.63 -21.02 -11.60
CA ALA A 72 -6.76 -21.98 -10.91
C ALA A 72 -6.93 -21.91 -9.39
N ARG A 73 -7.00 -20.70 -8.82
CA ARG A 73 -7.16 -20.51 -7.37
C ARG A 73 -8.52 -20.97 -6.87
N VAL A 74 -9.59 -20.60 -7.58
CA VAL A 74 -10.94 -21.08 -7.27
C VAL A 74 -10.98 -22.60 -7.26
N ARG A 75 -10.44 -23.27 -8.30
CA ARG A 75 -10.38 -24.75 -8.35
C ARG A 75 -9.65 -25.37 -7.15
N ALA A 76 -8.55 -24.76 -6.72
CA ALA A 76 -7.76 -25.28 -5.60
C ALA A 76 -8.49 -25.22 -4.24
N LEU A 77 -9.46 -24.31 -4.11
CA LEU A 77 -10.26 -24.11 -2.89
C LEU A 77 -11.64 -24.77 -2.95
N HIS A 78 -12.04 -25.28 -4.11
CA HIS A 78 -13.38 -25.80 -4.33
C HIS A 78 -13.51 -27.26 -3.93
N SER A 79 -14.63 -27.61 -3.29
CA SER A 79 -15.00 -29.00 -2.96
C SER A 79 -15.46 -29.85 -4.15
N TYR A 80 -15.72 -29.25 -5.32
CA TYR A 80 -16.24 -29.96 -6.48
C TYR A 80 -15.10 -30.36 -7.42
N ASP A 81 -15.18 -31.56 -7.98
CA ASP A 81 -14.17 -32.06 -8.94
C ASP A 81 -14.13 -31.23 -10.23
N VAL A 82 -15.31 -30.75 -10.67
CA VAL A 82 -15.47 -29.96 -11.90
C VAL A 82 -16.39 -28.77 -11.61
N PRO A 83 -15.86 -27.69 -11.00
CA PRO A 83 -16.67 -26.51 -10.74
C PRO A 83 -16.95 -25.74 -12.03
N GLN A 84 -18.13 -25.14 -12.12
CA GLN A 84 -18.45 -24.21 -13.20
C GLN A 84 -17.62 -22.93 -13.01
N ILE A 85 -16.66 -22.65 -13.88
CA ILE A 85 -15.94 -21.37 -13.88
C ILE A 85 -16.03 -20.76 -15.27
N VAL A 86 -16.86 -19.72 -15.41
CA VAL A 86 -17.13 -19.09 -16.71
C VAL A 86 -16.95 -17.57 -16.62
N ALA A 87 -16.42 -16.97 -17.69
CA ALA A 87 -16.21 -15.53 -17.79
C ALA A 87 -17.14 -14.90 -18.84
N LEU A 88 -17.80 -13.80 -18.47
CA LEU A 88 -18.56 -12.94 -19.37
C LEU A 88 -17.84 -11.60 -19.55
N PRO A 89 -17.69 -11.08 -20.78
CA PRO A 89 -17.05 -9.79 -20.99
C PRO A 89 -17.91 -8.65 -20.46
N LEU A 90 -17.29 -7.66 -19.80
CA LEU A 90 -17.96 -6.43 -19.41
C LEU A 90 -17.80 -5.39 -20.52
N GLU A 91 -18.84 -5.18 -21.33
CA GLU A 91 -18.76 -4.28 -22.51
C GLU A 91 -18.67 -2.81 -22.14
N LYS A 92 -19.33 -2.41 -21.05
CA LYS A 92 -19.33 -1.05 -20.53
C LYS A 92 -19.07 -1.10 -19.04
N VAL A 93 -18.09 -0.31 -18.62
CA VAL A 93 -17.70 -0.14 -17.24
C VAL A 93 -17.54 1.35 -17.03
N ASP A 94 -18.10 1.86 -15.93
CA ASP A 94 -17.88 3.25 -15.52
C ASP A 94 -16.37 3.53 -15.37
N PRO A 95 -15.84 4.68 -15.83
CA PRO A 95 -14.41 4.95 -15.81
C PRO A 95 -13.78 4.86 -14.42
N ASP A 96 -14.43 5.43 -13.40
CA ASP A 96 -13.89 5.46 -12.03
C ASP A 96 -13.90 4.03 -11.46
N TYR A 97 -14.96 3.27 -11.73
CA TYR A 97 -15.02 1.86 -11.34
C TYR A 97 -13.99 0.99 -12.09
N ALA A 98 -13.72 1.29 -13.37
CA ALA A 98 -12.73 0.58 -14.16
C ALA A 98 -11.30 0.83 -13.65
N GLU A 99 -11.01 2.05 -13.21
CA GLU A 99 -9.74 2.40 -12.57
C GLU A 99 -9.58 1.64 -11.27
N TRP A 100 -10.58 1.71 -10.37
CA TRP A 100 -10.59 0.97 -9.12
C TRP A 100 -10.45 -0.55 -9.33
N LEU A 101 -11.21 -1.15 -10.27
CA LEU A 101 -11.16 -2.58 -10.56
C LEU A 101 -9.76 -3.00 -10.99
N ARG A 102 -9.14 -2.23 -11.90
CA ARG A 102 -7.77 -2.50 -12.34
C ARG A 102 -6.80 -2.38 -11.16
N ALA A 103 -6.88 -1.29 -10.41
CA ALA A 103 -6.04 -1.04 -9.24
C ALA A 103 -6.26 -2.05 -8.10
N ALA A 104 -7.37 -2.77 -8.06
CA ALA A 104 -7.63 -3.83 -7.08
C ALA A 104 -7.07 -5.20 -7.52
N VAL A 105 -6.90 -5.42 -8.82
CA VAL A 105 -6.45 -6.71 -9.40
C VAL A 105 -4.97 -6.68 -9.82
N ASP A 106 -4.40 -5.50 -10.02
CA ASP A 106 -3.01 -5.36 -10.44
C ASP A 106 -2.07 -5.77 -9.29
N ASP A 107 -1.27 -6.81 -9.52
CA ASP A 107 -0.14 -7.19 -8.66
C ASP A 107 1.18 -6.59 -9.18
N ARG A 108 1.14 -5.80 -10.26
CA ARG A 108 2.31 -5.05 -10.70
C ARG A 108 2.52 -3.88 -9.77
N PRO A 109 3.79 -3.51 -9.55
CA PRO A 109 4.07 -2.33 -8.78
C PRO A 109 3.49 -1.08 -9.46
N THR A 110 2.78 -0.25 -8.72
CA THR A 110 2.40 1.08 -9.17
C THR A 110 3.51 2.06 -8.82
N SER A 111 3.69 3.09 -9.64
CA SER A 111 4.72 4.11 -9.43
C SER A 111 4.05 5.47 -9.37
N HIS A 112 4.36 6.23 -8.32
CA HIS A 112 3.83 7.57 -8.12
C HIS A 112 4.95 8.54 -7.77
N LEU A 113 4.81 9.80 -8.16
CA LEU A 113 5.70 10.86 -7.72
C LEU A 113 5.13 11.42 -6.42
N GLU A 114 5.90 11.29 -5.35
CA GLU A 114 5.58 11.84 -4.04
C GLU A 114 6.38 13.12 -3.85
N ILE A 115 5.71 14.19 -3.42
CA ILE A 115 6.34 15.44 -3.01
C ILE A 115 5.86 15.73 -1.59
N GLU A 116 6.77 15.57 -0.63
CA GLU A 116 6.48 15.70 0.80
C GLU A 116 7.44 16.65 1.52
N ARG A 117 6.98 17.24 2.63
CA ARG A 117 7.82 17.93 3.62
C ARG A 117 7.60 17.30 4.98
N LYS A 118 8.70 17.09 5.70
CA LYS A 118 8.67 16.57 7.08
C LYS A 118 9.09 17.66 8.03
N PHE A 119 8.48 17.69 9.20
CA PHE A 119 8.69 18.69 10.24
C PHE A 119 8.94 17.98 11.56
N SER A 120 9.96 18.44 12.30
CA SER A 120 10.25 17.89 13.62
C SER A 120 9.36 18.58 14.66
N LEU A 121 8.59 17.82 15.42
CA LEU A 121 7.81 18.32 16.54
C LEU A 121 8.59 18.02 17.83
N ALA A 122 9.42 18.97 18.25
CA ALA A 122 10.08 18.87 19.55
C ALA A 122 9.01 18.93 20.68
N ASN A 123 9.26 18.24 21.80
CA ASN A 123 8.33 17.96 22.92
C ASN A 123 7.60 19.17 23.57
N ALA A 124 7.75 20.41 23.10
CA ALA A 124 7.13 21.60 23.68
C ALA A 124 6.38 22.50 22.67
N THR A 125 6.50 22.29 21.36
CA THR A 125 5.82 23.10 20.35
C THR A 125 4.71 22.29 19.71
N LEU A 126 3.45 22.62 20.04
CA LEU A 126 2.32 22.12 19.27
C LEU A 126 2.31 22.84 17.92
N PRO A 127 2.12 22.13 16.79
CA PRO A 127 1.94 22.79 15.52
C PRO A 127 0.66 23.64 15.53
N PRO A 128 0.63 24.77 14.81
CA PRO A 128 -0.59 25.55 14.63
C PRO A 128 -1.67 24.69 13.94
N ASP A 129 -2.94 24.99 14.20
CA ASP A 129 -4.07 24.26 13.62
C ASP A 129 -3.98 24.28 12.08
N PRO A 130 -4.04 23.12 11.39
CA PRO A 130 -4.02 23.07 9.94
C PRO A 130 -5.11 23.90 9.24
N ALA A 131 -6.19 24.25 9.94
CA ALA A 131 -7.21 25.16 9.42
C ALA A 131 -6.73 26.61 9.24
N ASP A 132 -5.67 27.01 9.96
CA ASP A 132 -5.08 28.35 9.88
C ASP A 132 -3.95 28.45 8.84
N TRP A 133 -3.58 27.34 8.20
CA TRP A 133 -2.47 27.30 7.25
C TRP A 133 -2.82 28.04 5.95
N PRO A 134 -1.86 28.75 5.33
CA PRO A 134 -2.09 29.46 4.07
C PRO A 134 -2.68 28.55 2.98
N GLY A 135 -3.71 29.04 2.31
CA GLY A 135 -4.36 28.30 1.21
C GLY A 135 -5.31 27.18 1.64
N VAL A 136 -5.33 26.77 2.92
CA VAL A 136 -6.28 25.76 3.41
C VAL A 136 -7.65 26.39 3.63
N GLY A 137 -8.68 25.79 3.03
CA GLY A 137 -10.08 26.21 3.22
C GLY A 137 -10.82 25.33 4.23
N THR A 138 -10.63 24.01 4.16
CA THR A 138 -11.19 23.05 5.10
C THR A 138 -10.20 21.93 5.40
N VAL A 139 -10.19 21.49 6.67
CA VAL A 139 -9.50 20.27 7.12
C VAL A 139 -10.56 19.19 7.27
N ALA A 140 -10.35 18.02 6.66
CA ALA A 140 -11.36 16.97 6.62
C ALA A 140 -10.77 15.57 6.81
N GLY A 141 -11.65 14.62 7.16
CA GLY A 141 -11.33 13.20 7.10
C GLY A 141 -10.23 12.78 8.07
N GLU A 142 -10.36 13.10 9.36
CA GLU A 142 -9.47 12.55 10.38
C GLU A 142 -9.44 11.01 10.31
N ARG A 143 -8.25 10.45 10.09
CA ARG A 143 -8.00 9.01 10.07
C ARG A 143 -6.87 8.67 11.02
N ARG A 144 -6.99 7.54 11.72
CA ARG A 144 -5.98 7.08 12.67
C ARG A 144 -5.49 5.70 12.27
N PHE A 145 -4.17 5.54 12.26
CA PHE A 145 -3.53 4.30 11.86
C PHE A 145 -2.48 3.86 12.88
N HIS A 146 -2.35 2.55 13.02
CA HIS A 146 -1.17 1.93 13.58
C HIS A 146 -0.43 1.24 12.44
N LEU A 147 0.78 1.74 12.15
CA LEU A 147 1.60 1.31 11.02
C LEU A 147 2.82 0.58 11.57
N VAL A 148 3.13 -0.58 11.00
CA VAL A 148 4.34 -1.35 11.34
C VAL A 148 5.11 -1.59 10.05
N ALA A 149 6.29 -1.00 9.94
CA ALA A 149 7.13 -1.07 8.75
C ALA A 149 8.48 -1.73 9.06
N THR A 150 8.79 -2.85 8.40
CA THR A 150 10.13 -3.44 8.38
C THR A 150 10.92 -2.84 7.23
N TYR A 151 12.07 -2.25 7.54
CA TYR A 151 12.97 -1.65 6.57
C TYR A 151 14.09 -2.61 6.21
N PHE A 152 14.44 -2.58 4.92
CA PHE A 152 15.44 -3.46 4.32
C PHE A 152 16.61 -2.65 3.79
N ASP A 153 17.81 -3.05 4.17
CA ASP A 153 19.06 -2.48 3.70
C ASP A 153 20.20 -3.50 3.89
N THR A 154 21.41 -3.16 3.48
CA THR A 154 22.61 -3.91 3.86
C THR A 154 23.03 -3.52 5.28
N VAL A 155 23.88 -4.34 5.92
CA VAL A 155 24.41 -4.04 7.28
C VAL A 155 25.18 -2.71 7.34
N ASP A 156 25.76 -2.28 6.23
CA ASP A 156 26.45 -1.01 6.02
C ASP A 156 25.53 0.10 5.46
N VAL A 157 24.21 -0.12 5.48
CA VAL A 157 23.16 0.86 5.12
C VAL A 157 23.35 1.52 3.74
N ALA A 158 23.66 0.69 2.74
CA ALA A 158 24.03 1.14 1.40
C ALA A 158 22.88 1.77 0.59
N LEU A 159 21.62 1.38 0.82
CA LEU A 159 20.46 2.01 0.19
C LEU A 159 20.21 3.38 0.81
N ALA A 160 20.13 3.43 2.13
CA ALA A 160 19.75 4.65 2.85
C ALA A 160 20.83 5.74 2.79
N SER A 161 22.12 5.37 2.64
CA SER A 161 23.20 6.33 2.34
C SER A 161 23.02 7.03 0.98
N ARG A 162 22.27 6.42 0.05
CA ARG A 162 21.92 6.98 -1.27
C ARG A 162 20.51 7.55 -1.34
N GLY A 163 19.83 7.73 -0.20
CA GLY A 163 18.45 8.25 -0.15
C GLY A 163 17.39 7.27 -0.65
N ILE A 164 17.74 6.00 -0.85
CA ILE A 164 16.82 4.94 -1.26
C ILE A 164 16.22 4.30 -0.01
N THR A 165 14.92 4.02 -0.04
CA THR A 165 14.22 3.35 1.06
C THR A 165 13.49 2.14 0.52
N MET A 166 13.76 0.96 1.09
CA MET A 166 12.98 -0.24 0.86
C MET A 166 12.31 -0.65 2.17
N ARG A 167 10.98 -0.78 2.18
CA ARG A 167 10.23 -1.22 3.35
C ARG A 167 9.06 -2.11 2.99
N ARG A 168 8.69 -2.99 3.91
CA ARG A 168 7.41 -3.69 3.95
C ARG A 168 6.58 -3.10 5.08
N ARG A 169 5.38 -2.60 4.82
CA ARG A 169 4.48 -2.01 5.83
C ARG A 169 3.18 -2.78 5.93
N VAL A 170 2.73 -2.97 7.17
CA VAL A 170 1.40 -3.45 7.53
C VAL A 170 0.62 -2.32 8.22
N GLY A 171 -0.68 -2.26 7.99
CA GLY A 171 -1.55 -1.18 8.44
C GLY A 171 -1.61 -0.03 7.43
N GLY A 172 -2.58 0.87 7.61
CA GLY A 172 -2.86 1.95 6.65
C GLY A 172 -3.69 1.49 5.45
N THR A 173 -3.90 2.40 4.51
CA THR A 173 -4.66 2.17 3.26
C THR A 173 -3.81 1.55 2.16
N ASP A 174 -2.48 1.58 2.32
CA ASP A 174 -1.48 1.23 1.32
C ASP A 174 -0.47 0.21 1.89
N ALA A 175 -0.96 -0.75 2.68
CA ALA A 175 -0.15 -1.87 3.16
C ALA A 175 0.52 -2.60 1.98
N GLY A 176 1.83 -2.81 2.06
CA GLY A 176 2.61 -3.30 0.92
C GLY A 176 4.12 -3.16 1.10
N TRP A 177 4.83 -3.52 0.04
CA TRP A 177 6.23 -3.20 -0.19
C TRP A 177 6.35 -1.85 -0.89
N HIS A 178 7.28 -1.03 -0.41
CA HIS A 178 7.52 0.32 -0.90
C HIS A 178 9.01 0.47 -1.20
N LEU A 179 9.33 0.81 -2.45
CA LEU A 179 10.66 1.24 -2.85
C LEU A 179 10.60 2.73 -3.22
N LYS A 180 11.16 3.59 -2.37
CA LYS A 180 11.29 5.02 -2.63
C LYS A 180 12.67 5.33 -3.21
N LEU A 181 12.70 5.94 -4.40
CA LEU A 181 13.90 6.35 -5.12
C LEU A 181 13.98 7.88 -5.17
N PRO A 182 15.14 8.50 -4.89
CA PRO A 182 15.28 9.95 -4.98
C PRO A 182 15.14 10.43 -6.43
N ARG A 183 14.38 11.51 -6.65
CA ARG A 183 14.29 12.21 -7.95
C ARG A 183 14.83 13.63 -7.88
N SER A 184 14.52 14.36 -6.81
CA SER A 184 15.09 15.68 -6.48
C SER A 184 15.19 15.83 -4.95
N GLU A 185 15.54 17.05 -4.50
CA GLU A 185 15.25 17.61 -3.17
C GLU A 185 14.21 16.85 -2.36
N ASP A 186 13.00 16.97 -2.90
CA ASP A 186 11.76 16.73 -2.19
C ASP A 186 10.83 15.77 -2.92
N ALA A 187 11.17 15.48 -4.17
CA ALA A 187 10.43 14.56 -5.00
C ALA A 187 11.08 13.19 -4.95
N ARG A 188 10.26 12.18 -4.63
CA ARG A 188 10.66 10.78 -4.64
C ARG A 188 9.71 10.01 -5.54
N GLU A 189 10.27 9.10 -6.31
CA GLU A 189 9.45 8.09 -6.96
C GLU A 189 9.21 6.97 -5.96
N GLU A 190 7.96 6.75 -5.60
CA GLU A 190 7.56 5.59 -4.82
C GLU A 190 7.01 4.51 -5.74
N ILE A 191 7.58 3.31 -5.62
CA ILE A 191 7.12 2.11 -6.28
C ILE A 191 6.47 1.23 -5.21
N TRP A 192 5.14 1.07 -5.29
CA TRP A 192 4.34 0.32 -4.34
C TRP A 192 3.92 -1.04 -4.91
N LEU A 193 4.05 -2.10 -4.12
CA LEU A 193 3.54 -3.43 -4.42
C LEU A 193 2.72 -3.92 -3.22
N PRO A 194 1.44 -4.29 -3.38
CA PRO A 194 0.61 -4.76 -2.28
C PRO A 194 1.15 -6.04 -1.61
N LEU A 195 0.76 -6.29 -0.36
CA LEU A 195 1.11 -7.52 0.34
C LEU A 195 0.47 -8.74 -0.33
N ASP A 196 1.24 -9.82 -0.47
CA ASP A 196 0.77 -11.13 -0.91
C ASP A 196 0.71 -12.05 0.31
N ALA A 197 -0.49 -12.51 0.67
CA ALA A 197 -0.71 -13.35 1.85
C ALA A 197 -0.02 -14.72 1.80
N THR A 198 0.54 -15.10 0.63
CA THR A 198 1.17 -16.40 0.40
C THR A 198 2.70 -16.36 0.40
N LYS A 199 3.32 -15.17 0.48
CA LYS A 199 4.77 -14.99 0.39
C LYS A 199 5.40 -14.70 1.76
N ASP A 200 6.67 -15.10 1.89
CA ASP A 200 7.50 -14.79 3.04
C ASP A 200 7.66 -13.27 3.22
N ASP A 201 7.40 -12.81 4.44
CA ASP A 201 7.43 -11.40 4.83
C ASP A 201 8.84 -10.84 4.99
N THR A 202 9.86 -11.70 4.95
CA THR A 202 11.27 -11.33 5.16
C THR A 202 12.09 -11.30 3.87
N THR A 203 11.52 -11.68 2.73
CA THR A 203 12.23 -11.71 1.45
C THR A 203 11.71 -10.62 0.52
N VAL A 204 12.61 -9.74 0.05
CA VAL A 204 12.28 -8.68 -0.91
C VAL A 204 11.71 -9.28 -2.21
N PRO A 205 10.55 -8.83 -2.71
CA PRO A 205 9.95 -9.34 -3.93
C PRO A 205 10.85 -9.17 -5.16
N ALA A 206 10.85 -10.20 -6.02
CA ALA A 206 11.68 -10.27 -7.22
C ALA A 206 11.53 -9.07 -8.17
N VAL A 207 10.36 -8.41 -8.15
CA VAL A 207 10.09 -7.22 -8.96
C VAL A 207 11.00 -6.03 -8.61
N PHE A 208 11.52 -5.97 -7.39
CA PHE A 208 12.46 -4.93 -6.96
C PHE A 208 13.92 -5.32 -7.20
N THR A 209 14.23 -6.60 -7.41
CA THR A 209 15.60 -7.11 -7.46
C THR A 209 16.45 -6.40 -8.51
N ALA A 210 15.95 -6.20 -9.74
CA ALA A 210 16.74 -5.54 -10.78
C ALA A 210 17.20 -4.12 -10.38
N LYS A 211 16.31 -3.32 -9.79
CA LYS A 211 16.61 -1.97 -9.28
C LYS A 211 17.56 -2.02 -8.09
N LEU A 212 17.37 -2.97 -7.17
CA LEU A 212 18.24 -3.12 -6.01
C LEU A 212 19.64 -3.61 -6.40
N THR A 213 19.76 -4.53 -7.35
CA THR A 213 21.05 -5.03 -7.86
C THR A 213 21.86 -3.93 -8.53
N GLU A 214 21.23 -2.98 -9.24
CA GLU A 214 21.91 -1.81 -9.80
C GLU A 214 22.62 -0.98 -8.71
N VAL A 215 22.02 -0.91 -7.52
CA VAL A 215 22.53 -0.11 -6.40
C VAL A 215 23.50 -0.93 -5.53
N LEU A 216 23.14 -2.17 -5.21
CA LEU A 216 23.81 -3.01 -4.22
C LEU A 216 24.90 -3.92 -4.81
N GLY A 217 24.85 -4.19 -6.12
CA GLY A 217 25.68 -5.21 -6.75
C GLY A 217 25.34 -6.61 -6.22
N GLU A 218 26.35 -7.32 -5.72
CA GLU A 218 26.18 -8.66 -5.12
C GLU A 218 25.71 -8.62 -3.65
N ARG A 219 25.63 -7.43 -3.03
CA ARG A 219 25.14 -7.30 -1.65
C ARG A 219 23.63 -7.54 -1.59
N VAL A 220 23.18 -8.14 -0.50
CA VAL A 220 21.77 -8.50 -0.29
C VAL A 220 21.15 -7.58 0.76
N ALA A 221 19.98 -7.04 0.45
CA ALA A 221 19.18 -6.30 1.43
C ALA A 221 18.51 -7.28 2.40
N GLN A 222 18.62 -6.99 3.69
CA GLN A 222 18.03 -7.76 4.79
C GLN A 222 17.26 -6.82 5.72
N PRO A 223 16.37 -7.32 6.59
CA PRO A 223 15.75 -6.49 7.62
C PRO A 223 16.82 -5.81 8.49
N VAL A 224 16.73 -4.48 8.64
CA VAL A 224 17.68 -3.68 9.46
C VAL A 224 17.00 -2.90 10.57
N CYS A 225 15.71 -2.58 10.44
CA CYS A 225 14.97 -1.81 11.43
C CYS A 225 13.46 -2.07 11.29
N VAL A 226 12.76 -2.18 12.42
CA VAL A 226 11.29 -2.12 12.46
C VAL A 226 10.90 -0.75 12.99
N VAL A 227 9.99 -0.07 12.29
CA VAL A 227 9.46 1.23 12.66
C VAL A 227 7.96 1.10 12.91
N GLU A 228 7.54 1.42 14.11
CA GLU A 228 6.14 1.52 14.49
C GLU A 228 5.73 2.99 14.48
N THR A 229 4.57 3.29 13.90
CA THR A 229 4.06 4.67 13.82
C THR A 229 2.59 4.70 14.20
N ARG A 230 2.26 5.53 15.18
CA ARG A 230 0.87 5.93 15.44
C ARG A 230 0.64 7.23 14.69
N ARG A 231 -0.15 7.15 13.63
CA ARG A 231 -0.43 8.25 12.71
C ARG A 231 -1.85 8.76 12.91
N THR A 232 -2.01 10.08 13.00
CA THR A 232 -3.28 10.74 12.71
C THR A 232 -3.14 11.55 11.43
N GLU A 233 -4.09 11.47 10.52
CA GLU A 233 -4.00 12.03 9.18
C GLU A 233 -5.25 12.83 8.84
N TRP A 234 -5.07 13.94 8.12
CA TRP A 234 -6.15 14.81 7.64
C TRP A 234 -5.91 15.27 6.20
N ASP A 235 -7.00 15.44 5.46
CA ASP A 235 -7.01 16.07 4.13
C ASP A 235 -7.04 17.60 4.29
N LEU A 236 -6.15 18.30 3.59
CA LEU A 236 -6.15 19.75 3.43
C LEU A 236 -6.84 20.11 2.11
N ARG A 237 -7.97 20.81 2.17
CA ARG A 237 -8.82 21.07 1.01
C ARG A 237 -9.07 22.56 0.81
N ALA A 238 -9.19 22.99 -0.44
CA ALA A 238 -9.63 24.34 -0.79
C ALA A 238 -10.34 24.33 -2.14
N GLY A 239 -11.43 25.10 -2.27
CA GLY A 239 -12.16 25.20 -3.54
C GLY A 239 -12.67 23.85 -4.10
N GLY A 240 -12.86 22.84 -3.24
CA GLY A 240 -13.26 21.49 -3.64
C GLY A 240 -12.11 20.55 -4.05
N LEU A 241 -10.87 21.03 -4.10
CA LEU A 241 -9.67 20.24 -4.38
C LEU A 241 -9.07 19.66 -3.10
N HIS A 242 -8.44 18.48 -3.19
CA HIS A 242 -7.59 17.92 -2.15
C HIS A 242 -6.14 18.37 -2.40
N LEU A 243 -5.72 19.44 -1.72
CA LEU A 243 -4.41 20.04 -1.96
C LEU A 243 -3.28 19.13 -1.49
N ALA A 244 -3.35 18.70 -0.24
CA ALA A 244 -2.34 17.90 0.42
C ALA A 244 -2.96 17.07 1.54
N THR A 245 -2.25 16.04 1.97
CA THR A 245 -2.53 15.30 3.20
C THR A 245 -1.48 15.68 4.24
N THR A 246 -1.92 16.00 5.46
CA THR A 246 -1.02 16.22 6.60
C THR A 246 -1.17 15.12 7.62
N CYS A 247 -0.08 14.72 8.27
CA CYS A 247 -0.12 13.71 9.31
C CYS A 247 0.70 14.06 10.56
N ASP A 248 0.22 13.60 11.71
CA ASP A 248 0.85 13.68 13.02
C ASP A 248 1.33 12.29 13.45
N ASP A 249 2.65 12.10 13.51
CA ASP A 249 3.31 10.80 13.64
C ASP A 249 4.11 10.68 14.93
N TYR A 250 3.70 9.74 15.79
CA TYR A 250 4.52 9.27 16.91
C TYR A 250 5.24 8.00 16.46
N VAL A 251 6.57 8.07 16.38
CA VAL A 251 7.42 7.04 15.78
C VAL A 251 8.28 6.38 16.84
N THR A 252 8.28 5.05 16.87
CA THR A 252 9.18 4.24 17.68
C THR A 252 9.93 3.27 16.78
N THR A 253 11.19 3.00 17.07
CA THR A 253 12.05 2.16 16.23
C THR A 253 12.74 1.07 17.03
N HIS A 254 12.86 -0.08 16.39
CA HIS A 254 13.59 -1.25 16.86
C HIS A 254 14.67 -1.60 15.84
N ASN A 255 15.91 -1.23 16.15
CA ASN A 255 17.05 -1.45 15.28
C ASN A 255 17.50 -2.92 15.38
N LEU A 256 17.54 -3.61 14.23
CA LEU A 256 17.86 -5.04 14.16
C LEU A 256 19.37 -5.31 14.03
N ILE A 257 20.18 -4.26 13.84
CA ILE A 257 21.64 -4.34 13.79
C ILE A 257 22.22 -4.08 15.19
N ASP A 258 21.74 -3.04 15.87
CA ASP A 258 22.19 -2.63 17.20
C ASP A 258 21.02 -2.05 18.00
N ALA A 259 20.51 -2.82 18.97
CA ALA A 259 19.39 -2.42 19.82
C ALA A 259 19.69 -1.17 20.68
N GLY A 260 20.97 -0.77 20.83
CA GLY A 260 21.34 0.48 21.47
C GLY A 260 20.99 1.73 20.65
N LEU A 261 20.57 1.55 19.40
CA LEU A 261 20.18 2.62 18.47
C LEU A 261 18.66 2.81 18.37
N ASP A 262 17.86 2.17 19.23
CA ASP A 262 16.41 2.40 19.28
C ASP A 262 16.11 3.87 19.58
N ARG A 263 15.18 4.45 18.81
CA ARG A 263 14.78 5.86 18.89
C ARG A 263 13.26 5.99 18.97
N GLU A 264 12.83 7.08 19.59
CA GLU A 264 11.45 7.56 19.57
C GLU A 264 11.45 9.05 19.23
N TRP A 265 10.53 9.48 18.38
CA TRP A 265 10.35 10.89 18.07
C TRP A 265 8.92 11.19 17.60
N HIS A 266 8.62 12.48 17.51
CA HIS A 266 7.36 13.04 17.06
C HIS A 266 7.61 13.91 15.83
N GLU A 267 6.91 13.63 14.73
CA GLU A 267 7.05 14.38 13.49
C GLU A 267 5.70 14.65 12.84
N MET A 268 5.70 15.63 11.94
CA MET A 268 4.56 15.93 11.08
C MET A 268 5.00 15.87 9.62
N GLU A 269 4.16 15.37 8.73
CA GLU A 269 4.43 15.33 7.29
C GLU A 269 3.31 16.06 6.54
N VAL A 270 3.66 16.75 5.45
CA VAL A 270 2.71 17.35 4.50
C VAL A 270 3.05 16.84 3.11
N GLU A 271 2.15 16.07 2.51
CA GLU A 271 2.31 15.41 1.20
C GLU A 271 1.33 16.00 0.19
N LEU A 272 1.82 16.45 -0.97
CA LEU A 272 0.98 17.01 -2.02
C LEU A 272 0.11 15.94 -2.70
N VAL A 273 -1.15 16.29 -2.97
CA VAL A 273 -2.10 15.45 -3.73
C VAL A 273 -2.53 16.14 -5.02
N GLN A 274 -3.17 17.30 -4.93
CA GLN A 274 -3.54 18.15 -6.08
C GLN A 274 -3.05 19.60 -5.96
N GLY A 275 -2.37 19.93 -4.85
CA GLY A 275 -1.70 21.21 -4.65
C GLY A 275 -0.38 21.27 -5.42
N ASP A 276 0.21 22.46 -5.45
CA ASP A 276 1.50 22.72 -6.09
C ASP A 276 2.61 22.98 -5.06
N THR A 277 3.83 23.17 -5.55
CA THR A 277 4.99 23.44 -4.71
C THR A 277 4.88 24.79 -4.00
N ASP A 278 4.21 25.78 -4.59
CA ASP A 278 4.02 27.10 -3.99
C ASP A 278 3.17 26.99 -2.71
N PHE A 279 2.11 26.16 -2.72
CA PHE A 279 1.36 25.84 -1.50
C PHE A 279 2.25 25.22 -0.42
N LEU A 280 3.13 24.29 -0.79
CA LEU A 280 4.03 23.63 0.15
C LEU A 280 5.07 24.60 0.74
N GLU A 281 5.57 25.55 -0.06
CA GLU A 281 6.45 26.62 0.37
C GLU A 281 5.75 27.56 1.37
N ASP A 282 4.52 27.99 1.08
CA ASP A 282 3.73 28.87 1.94
C ASP A 282 3.42 28.21 3.30
N VAL A 283 3.02 26.93 3.29
CA VAL A 283 2.78 26.16 4.52
C VAL A 283 4.08 26.00 5.32
N THR A 284 5.20 25.70 4.65
CA THR A 284 6.50 25.58 5.30
C THR A 284 6.91 26.88 5.99
N ALA A 285 6.82 28.02 5.29
CA ALA A 285 7.16 29.32 5.85
C ALA A 285 6.25 29.70 7.03
N TYR A 286 4.96 29.36 6.96
CA TYR A 286 4.02 29.57 8.05
C TYR A 286 4.40 28.74 9.29
N LEU A 287 4.69 27.45 9.11
CA LEU A 287 5.09 26.56 10.20
C LEU A 287 6.39 27.01 10.87
N GLU A 288 7.39 27.42 10.08
CA GLU A 288 8.65 27.93 10.61
C GLU A 288 8.47 29.21 11.42
N ALA A 289 7.60 30.13 10.97
CA ALA A 289 7.25 31.33 11.72
C ALA A 289 6.57 31.02 13.07
N HIS A 290 5.99 29.83 13.21
CA HIS A 290 5.37 29.32 14.44
C HIS A 290 6.26 28.33 15.21
N GLY A 291 7.55 28.25 14.86
CA GLY A 291 8.54 27.46 15.60
C GLY A 291 8.51 25.96 15.30
N VAL A 292 7.84 25.55 14.21
CA VAL A 292 7.86 24.19 13.69
C VAL A 292 8.86 24.15 12.54
N HIS A 293 9.97 23.45 12.73
CA HIS A 293 11.07 23.44 11.78
C HIS A 293 11.01 22.26 10.83
N GLN A 294 11.29 22.51 9.55
CA GLN A 294 11.47 21.44 8.57
C GLN A 294 12.62 20.52 9.02
N ALA A 295 12.39 19.22 8.97
CA ALA A 295 13.38 18.21 9.30
C ALA A 295 14.44 18.12 8.18
N SER A 296 15.71 18.04 8.57
CA SER A 296 16.84 17.86 7.64
C SER A 296 17.02 16.41 7.17
N ILE A 297 16.35 15.45 7.81
CA ILE A 297 16.45 14.02 7.51
C ILE A 297 15.25 13.59 6.67
N ALA A 298 15.52 13.22 5.41
CA ALA A 298 14.50 12.90 4.42
C ALA A 298 13.76 11.55 4.65
N SER A 299 14.16 10.70 5.60
CA SER A 299 13.46 9.43 5.84
C SER A 299 13.57 8.92 7.29
N LYS A 300 12.47 8.31 7.77
CA LYS A 300 12.40 7.63 9.07
C LYS A 300 13.52 6.60 9.26
N LEU A 301 13.92 5.87 8.20
CA LEU A 301 15.05 4.92 8.27
C LEU A 301 16.37 5.63 8.56
N ARG A 302 16.66 6.74 7.88
CA ARG A 302 17.88 7.50 8.10
C ARG A 302 17.94 8.07 9.53
N ALA A 303 16.80 8.52 10.06
CA ALA A 303 16.69 8.93 11.46
C ALA A 303 16.95 7.76 12.42
N ALA A 304 16.38 6.58 12.14
CA ALA A 304 16.57 5.38 12.95
C ALA A 304 18.02 4.85 12.93
N MET A 305 18.68 4.88 11.76
CA MET A 305 20.04 4.34 11.62
C MET A 305 21.12 5.29 12.16
N GLY A 306 20.88 6.61 12.12
CA GLY A 306 21.72 7.66 12.72
C GLY A 306 23.22 7.36 12.70
N ASP A 307 23.80 7.21 13.89
CA ASP A 307 25.22 6.97 14.19
C ASP A 307 25.85 5.80 13.40
N LEU A 308 25.07 4.82 12.91
CA LEU A 308 25.61 3.74 12.08
C LEU A 308 26.08 4.24 10.70
N MET A 309 25.40 5.25 10.14
CA MET A 309 25.77 5.86 8.85
C MET A 309 27.03 6.72 8.96
N ASP A 310 27.23 7.37 10.11
CA ASP A 310 28.42 8.17 10.36
C ASP A 310 29.66 7.28 10.51
N ARG A 311 29.49 6.05 11.01
CA ARG A 311 30.56 5.05 11.15
C ARG A 311 31.01 4.40 9.84
N THR A 312 30.15 4.34 8.83
CA THR A 312 30.46 3.75 7.52
C THR A 312 30.99 4.75 6.50
N SER A 313 30.95 6.06 6.82
CA SER A 313 31.51 7.14 6.01
C SER A 313 32.99 7.45 6.34
N SER A 314 33.60 6.67 7.24
CA SER A 314 35.00 6.78 7.70
C SER A 314 35.92 5.72 7.10
#